data_AF-A0AA35V790-F1
#
_entry.id   AF-A0AA35V790-F1
#
_cell.length_a   1.000
_cell.length_b   1.000
_cell.length_c   1.000
_cell.angle_alpha   90.00
_cell.angle_beta   90.00
_cell.angle_gamma   90.00
#
_symmetry.space_group_name_H-M   'P 1'
#
loop_
_entity.id
_entity.type
_entity.pdbx_description
1 polymer ?
#
loop_
_entity_poly.entity_id
_entity_poly.type
_entity_poly.pdbx_seq_one_letter_code
_entity_poly.pdbx_strand_id
1 'polypeptide(L)'
;MVIASGCVTDQEFLAEHSGAALKFAEVQARIDLDCDRVSGTIVSERIAQRMRWVGREELAEYSIKVAGCGKNATYDIKCLSGSVCSK
;
A
#
# COMPACT_ATOMS: atom_id res chain seq x y z
N MET A 1 -21.50 -15.33 -20.69
CA MET A 1 -20.31 -16.00 -20.13
C MET A 1 -19.21 -14.96 -20.06
N VAL A 2 -19.07 -14.28 -18.91
CA VAL A 2 -18.04 -13.24 -18.73
C VAL A 2 -16.77 -13.96 -18.29
N ILE A 3 -15.83 -14.11 -19.21
CA ILE A 3 -14.52 -14.67 -18.91
C ILE A 3 -13.70 -13.54 -18.28
N ALA A 4 -13.80 -13.41 -16.96
CA ALA A 4 -12.96 -12.52 -16.14
C ALA A 4 -11.81 -13.33 -15.51
N SER A 5 -11.07 -14.10 -16.31
CA SER A 5 -9.93 -14.88 -15.83
C SER A 5 -8.63 -14.13 -16.16
N GLY A 6 -8.31 -13.11 -15.37
CA GLY A 6 -7.06 -12.37 -15.53
C GLY A 6 -6.74 -11.28 -14.49
N CYS A 7 -7.72 -10.67 -13.81
CA CYS A 7 -7.46 -9.55 -12.89
C CYS A 7 -7.68 -9.85 -11.41
N VAL A 8 -8.29 -11.00 -11.06
CA VAL A 8 -8.64 -11.31 -9.67
C VAL A 8 -7.39 -11.42 -8.79
N THR A 9 -6.33 -12.04 -9.31
CA THR A 9 -5.10 -12.30 -8.55
C THR A 9 -4.35 -11.03 -8.14
N ASP A 10 -4.31 -10.01 -9.01
CA ASP A 10 -3.59 -8.78 -8.71
C ASP A 10 -4.31 -7.95 -7.66
N GLN A 11 -5.64 -7.89 -7.77
CA GLN A 11 -6.47 -7.11 -6.86
C GLN A 11 -6.58 -7.78 -5.50
N GLU A 12 -6.57 -9.12 -5.44
CA GLU A 12 -6.45 -9.88 -4.18
C GLU A 12 -5.09 -9.64 -3.52
N PHE A 13 -3.99 -9.68 -4.28
CA PHE A 13 -2.66 -9.39 -3.75
C PHE A 13 -2.56 -7.96 -3.22
N LEU A 14 -3.13 -7.00 -3.95
CA LEU A 14 -3.16 -5.61 -3.52
C LEU A 14 -4.03 -5.41 -2.27
N ALA A 15 -5.21 -6.02 -2.25
CA ALA A 15 -6.11 -5.95 -1.09
C ALA A 15 -5.48 -6.59 0.16
N GLU A 16 -4.75 -7.69 0.03
CA GLU A 16 -4.09 -8.37 1.14
C GLU A 16 -3.01 -7.49 1.82
N HIS A 17 -2.26 -6.72 1.02
CA HIS A 17 -1.18 -5.87 1.52
C HIS A 17 -1.61 -4.42 1.83
N SER A 18 -2.75 -3.97 1.30
CA SER A 18 -3.31 -2.63 1.50
C SER A 18 -3.44 -2.23 2.98
N GLY A 19 -3.89 -3.15 3.83
CA GLY A 19 -4.07 -2.89 5.27
C GLY A 19 -2.75 -2.71 6.03
N ALA A 20 -1.71 -3.47 5.65
CA ALA A 20 -0.37 -3.32 6.23
C ALA A 20 0.27 -2.00 5.81
N ALA A 21 0.15 -1.64 4.52
CA ALA A 21 0.65 -0.38 3.99
C ALA A 21 -0.05 0.82 4.66
N LEU A 22 -1.38 0.76 4.80
CA LEU A 22 -2.18 1.80 5.45
C LEU A 22 -1.75 2.01 6.90
N LYS A 23 -1.59 0.92 7.65
CA LYS A 23 -1.19 0.99 9.06
C LYS A 23 0.23 1.55 9.22
N PHE A 24 1.15 1.19 8.33
CA PHE A 24 2.50 1.74 8.33
C PHE A 24 2.48 3.26 8.05
N ALA A 25 1.74 3.69 7.03
CA ALA A 25 1.60 5.11 6.70
C ALA A 25 0.97 5.90 7.86
N GLU A 26 -0.05 5.36 8.53
CA GLU A 26 -0.66 6.00 9.70
C GLU A 26 0.32 6.10 10.87
N VAL A 27 1.12 5.05 11.14
CA VAL A 27 2.14 5.09 12.21
C VAL A 27 3.15 6.18 11.94
N GLN A 28 3.68 6.25 10.72
CA GLN A 28 4.63 7.27 10.34
C GLN A 28 4.02 8.66 10.40
N ALA A 29 2.79 8.82 9.90
CA ALA A 29 2.08 10.10 9.91
C ALA A 29 1.79 10.61 11.32
N ARG A 30 1.52 9.75 12.31
CA ARG A 30 1.35 10.22 13.70
C ARG A 30 2.59 10.92 14.22
N ILE A 31 3.76 10.40 13.84
CA ILE A 31 5.07 10.95 14.22
C ILE A 31 5.36 12.22 13.40
N ASP A 32 5.23 12.15 12.08
CA ASP A 32 5.56 13.26 11.19
C ASP A 32 4.62 14.47 11.36
N LEU A 33 3.34 14.21 11.62
CA LEU A 33 2.32 15.25 11.81
C LEU A 33 2.23 15.73 13.27
N ASP A 34 2.89 15.04 14.20
CA ASP A 34 2.78 15.23 15.65
C ASP A 34 1.30 15.20 16.10
N CYS A 35 0.61 14.13 15.73
CA CYS A 35 -0.84 14.02 15.88
C CYS A 35 -1.27 12.58 16.12
N ASP A 36 -1.95 12.28 17.24
CA ASP A 36 -2.47 10.94 17.51
C ASP A 36 -3.65 10.55 16.62
N ARG A 37 -4.47 11.53 16.22
CA ARG A 37 -5.65 11.31 15.39
C ARG A 37 -5.33 11.59 13.92
N VAL A 38 -4.75 10.57 13.27
CA VAL A 38 -4.56 10.54 11.83
C VAL A 38 -5.50 9.53 11.18
N SER A 39 -5.87 9.76 9.93
CA SER A 39 -6.63 8.83 9.10
C SER A 39 -5.94 8.70 7.75
N GLY A 40 -5.55 7.47 7.40
CA GLY A 40 -5.01 7.16 6.08
C GLY A 40 -6.13 6.89 5.08
N THR A 41 -5.85 7.13 3.81
CA THR A 41 -6.69 6.68 2.69
C THR A 41 -5.78 6.33 1.53
N ILE A 42 -5.99 5.13 0.97
CA ILE A 42 -5.26 4.69 -0.23
C ILE A 42 -5.81 5.50 -1.41
N VAL A 43 -4.94 6.28 -2.03
CA VAL A 43 -5.27 7.09 -3.21
C VAL A 43 -5.03 6.29 -4.48
N SER A 44 -3.99 5.46 -4.48
CA SER A 44 -3.64 4.62 -5.60
C SER A 44 -2.92 3.37 -5.10
N GLU A 45 -3.18 2.25 -5.76
CA GLU A 45 -2.52 0.98 -5.53
C GLU A 45 -2.18 0.37 -6.89
N ARG A 46 -0.94 -0.10 -7.05
CA ARG A 46 -0.49 -0.70 -8.30
C ARG A 46 0.59 -1.72 -8.05
N ILE A 47 0.65 -2.75 -8.90
CA ILE A 47 1.82 -3.63 -8.93
C ILE A 47 2.91 -2.93 -9.74
N ALA A 48 3.97 -2.52 -9.04
CA ALA A 48 5.11 -1.79 -9.54
C ALA A 48 6.04 -2.69 -10.38
N GLN A 49 6.29 -3.90 -9.89
CA GLN A 49 7.12 -4.89 -10.58
C GLN A 49 6.61 -6.32 -10.38
N ARG A 50 6.64 -7.08 -11.47
CA ARG A 50 6.46 -8.54 -11.47
C ARG A 50 7.72 -9.19 -12.02
N MET A 51 8.69 -9.43 -11.15
CA MET A 51 9.97 -10.02 -11.56
C MET A 51 9.83 -11.55 -11.65
N ARG A 52 9.24 -12.03 -12.75
CA ARG A 52 8.88 -13.46 -12.94
C ARG A 52 10.08 -14.41 -13.13
N TRP A 53 11.29 -13.90 -13.31
CA TRP A 53 12.44 -14.68 -13.80
C TRP A 53 13.48 -15.08 -12.74
N VAL A 54 13.45 -14.52 -11.53
CA VAL A 54 14.49 -14.78 -10.51
C VAL A 54 13.87 -15.05 -9.12
N GLY A 55 12.85 -15.90 -9.08
CA GLY A 55 12.47 -16.61 -7.86
C GLY A 55 11.93 -15.79 -6.69
N ARG A 56 11.76 -14.46 -6.73
CA ARG A 56 11.11 -13.73 -5.64
C ARG A 56 10.51 -12.38 -6.03
N GLU A 57 9.27 -12.23 -5.55
CA GLU A 57 8.63 -11.01 -5.05
C GLU A 57 7.94 -10.09 -6.07
N GLU A 58 6.61 -10.18 -6.08
CA GLU A 58 5.73 -9.14 -6.63
C GLU A 58 5.85 -7.89 -5.74
N LEU A 59 6.12 -6.73 -6.35
CA LEU A 59 6.20 -5.45 -5.66
C LEU A 59 4.90 -4.69 -5.86
N ALA A 60 4.17 -4.46 -4.77
CA ALA A 60 3.01 -3.57 -4.74
C ALA A 60 3.42 -2.19 -4.23
N GLU A 61 3.00 -1.14 -4.94
CA GLU A 61 3.14 0.27 -4.57
C GLU A 61 1.77 0.82 -4.16
N TYR A 62 1.72 1.42 -2.97
CA TYR A 62 0.54 2.07 -2.41
C TYR A 62 0.85 3.54 -2.16
N SER A 63 0.13 4.44 -2.83
CA SER A 63 0.14 5.86 -2.51
C SER A 63 -0.97 6.13 -1.50
N ILE A 64 -0.58 6.41 -0.26
CA ILE A 64 -1.49 6.62 0.86
C ILE A 64 -1.43 8.07 1.28
N LYS A 65 -2.56 8.75 1.25
CA LYS A 65 -2.70 10.08 1.82
C LYS A 65 -3.18 9.97 3.24
N VAL A 66 -2.44 10.54 4.18
CA VAL A 66 -2.82 10.59 5.59
C VAL A 66 -3.12 12.02 5.97
N ALA A 67 -4.23 12.23 6.66
CA ALA A 67 -4.62 13.54 7.19
C ALA A 67 -4.91 13.45 8.68
N GLY A 68 -4.50 14.47 9.43
CA GLY A 68 -4.71 14.55 10.88
C GLY A 68 -4.35 15.93 11.42
N CYS A 69 -5.09 16.40 12.42
CA CYS A 69 -4.84 17.68 13.11
C CYS A 69 -4.68 18.91 12.18
N GLY A 70 -5.42 18.95 11.06
CA GLY A 70 -5.34 20.04 10.06
C GLY A 70 -4.13 19.94 9.11
N LYS A 71 -3.31 18.90 9.23
CA LYS A 71 -2.18 18.62 8.34
C LYS A 71 -2.50 17.41 7.47
N ASN A 72 -1.82 17.31 6.33
CA ASN A 72 -1.88 16.14 5.47
C ASN A 72 -0.51 15.85 4.86
N ALA A 73 -0.23 14.57 4.66
CA ALA A 73 1.00 14.07 4.05
C ALA A 73 0.66 12.88 3.14
N THR A 74 1.48 12.66 2.12
CA THR A 74 1.36 11.53 1.21
C THR A 74 2.56 10.63 1.39
N TYR A 75 2.30 9.32 1.50
CA TYR A 75 3.29 8.29 1.70
C TYR A 75 3.19 7.26 0.59
N ASP A 76 4.28 7.06 -0.14
CA ASP A 76 4.40 5.97 -1.10
C ASP A 76 5.04 4.78 -0.38
N ILE A 77 4.25 3.73 -0.16
CA ILE A 77 4.67 2.52 0.54
C ILE A 77 4.81 1.39 -0.46
N LYS A 78 5.95 0.71 -0.44
CA LYS A 78 6.26 -0.45 -1.28
C LYS A 78 6.16 -1.71 -0.42
N CYS A 79 5.34 -2.67 -0.81
CA CYS A 79 5.25 -3.97 -0.16
C CYS A 79 5.75 -5.06 -1.10
N LEU A 80 6.70 -5.86 -0.63
CA LEU A 80 7.18 -7.08 -1.29
C LEU A 80 6.28 -8.25 -0.91
N SER A 81 6.10 -9.21 -1.83
CA SER A 81 5.37 -10.45 -1.52
C SER A 81 6.02 -11.15 -0.32
N GLY A 82 5.28 -11.32 0.78
CA GLY A 82 5.84 -11.84 2.04
C GLY A 82 5.82 -10.86 3.20
N SER A 83 4.91 -9.88 3.20
CA SER A 83 4.59 -9.00 4.35
C SER A 83 5.64 -7.95 4.70
N VAL A 84 6.68 -7.77 3.88
CA VAL A 84 7.70 -6.75 4.10
C VAL A 84 7.29 -5.47 3.37
N CYS A 85 6.82 -4.47 4.12
CA CYS A 85 6.49 -3.14 3.60
C CYS A 85 7.54 -2.11 4.05
N SER A 86 7.95 -1.24 3.14
CA SER A 86 8.94 -0.17 3.35
C SER A 86 8.48 1.14 2.67
N LYS A 87 8.96 2.29 3.17
CA LYS A 87 8.83 3.57 2.46
C LYS A 87 9.92 3.76 1.41
#